data_AF-A0A8C4LAF6-F1
#
_entry.id   AF-A0A8C4LAF6-F1
#
_cell.length_a   1.000
_cell.length_b   1.000
_cell.length_c   1.000
_cell.angle_alpha   90.00
_cell.angle_beta   90.00
_cell.angle_gamma   90.00
#
_symmetry.space_group_name_H-M   'P 1'
#
loop_
_entity.id
_entity.type
_entity.pdbx_description
1 polymer ?
#
loop_
_entity_poly.entity_id
_entity_poly.type
_entity_poly.pdbx_seq_one_letter_code
_entity_poly.pdbx_strand_id
1 'polypeptide(L)'
;MSYSCFLPNLSCRSSFSSRPCVPPSCHGCTLPGACNIPANVGSCGLFCEGSFNGNEKETMQFLNDRLASYLEKVRQLERENAELESRIRERCQQQEPEVCPNYQSYFRTIEELQQKILCTKSENARLVVQIDNAKLAADDFRTKYETELGLRQLVESLKEELLCLKRNHEEEVNTLRSQLGDRLNVEVDAAPTVDLNRVLNETRSQYEALVETNRRDVEEWFTTQTEELNRQVVSSSEQLQSYQAEIIELRRTVNALEIELQAQHNLRDSLENTLTETEARYSSQLSQVQGLITNVESQLAEIRSDLERQNQEYQVLLDVRARLECEINTYRGLLESEDCKLPVNPCATTNACGKSLGSCVSTPCTPCVAPVPCPPCAPRPRCGPCNTFVR
;
A
#
# COMPACT_ATOMS: atom_id res chain seq x y z
N MET A 1 8.54 -49.91 1.40
CA MET A 1 9.48 -48.77 1.54
C MET A 1 8.68 -47.56 1.96
N SER A 2 8.93 -47.08 3.17
CA SER A 2 8.18 -46.01 3.81
C SER A 2 8.74 -44.67 3.38
N TYR A 3 7.95 -43.83 2.72
CA TYR A 3 8.30 -42.43 2.46
C TYR A 3 7.33 -41.50 3.17
N SER A 4 7.87 -40.84 4.18
CA SER A 4 7.30 -39.80 5.01
C SER A 4 7.09 -38.52 4.20
N CYS A 5 5.83 -38.09 4.07
CA CYS A 5 5.47 -36.77 3.57
C CYS A 5 5.60 -35.74 4.69
N PHE A 6 6.61 -34.88 4.62
CA PHE A 6 6.67 -33.65 5.40
C PHE A 6 6.16 -32.48 4.54
N LEU A 7 4.95 -32.02 4.83
CA LEU A 7 4.43 -30.72 4.40
C LEU A 7 4.88 -29.65 5.41
N PRO A 8 5.44 -28.51 4.99
CA PRO A 8 5.55 -27.35 5.86
C PRO A 8 4.17 -26.69 5.98
N ASN A 9 3.61 -26.75 7.19
CA ASN A 9 2.38 -26.12 7.59
C ASN A 9 2.62 -24.60 7.74
N LEU A 10 2.36 -23.83 6.69
CA LEU A 10 2.31 -22.36 6.77
C LEU A 10 0.90 -21.95 7.19
N SER A 11 0.74 -21.82 8.50
CA SER A 11 -0.44 -21.23 9.13
C SER A 11 -0.53 -19.75 8.75
N CYS A 12 -1.33 -19.42 7.74
CA CYS A 12 -1.76 -18.06 7.48
C CYS A 12 -2.77 -17.66 8.58
N ARG A 13 -2.28 -17.03 9.64
CA ARG A 13 -3.10 -16.28 10.60
C ARG A 13 -3.66 -15.03 9.90
N SER A 14 -4.83 -15.14 9.30
CA SER A 14 -5.63 -14.00 8.85
C SER A 14 -6.25 -13.32 10.08
N SER A 15 -5.50 -12.41 10.71
CA SER A 15 -6.06 -11.46 11.68
C SER A 15 -6.47 -10.19 10.95
N PHE A 16 -7.55 -10.25 10.16
CA PHE A 16 -8.28 -9.06 9.75
C PHE A 16 -9.44 -8.88 10.73
N SER A 17 -9.21 -8.09 11.79
CA SER A 17 -10.28 -7.56 12.61
C SER A 17 -10.60 -6.17 12.07
N SER A 18 -11.65 -6.08 11.26
CA SER A 18 -12.27 -4.83 10.85
C SER A 18 -12.89 -4.19 12.09
N ARG A 19 -12.18 -3.26 12.73
CA ARG A 19 -12.75 -2.40 13.78
C ARG A 19 -13.18 -1.08 13.14
N PRO A 20 -14.46 -0.68 13.25
CA PRO A 20 -14.87 0.68 12.95
C PRO A 20 -14.28 1.62 14.03
N CYS A 21 -13.64 2.70 13.61
CA CYS A 21 -13.30 3.81 14.51
C CYS A 21 -14.59 4.53 14.91
N VAL A 22 -15.18 4.15 16.04
CA VAL A 22 -16.23 4.89 16.74
C VAL A 22 -15.54 5.86 17.71
N PRO A 23 -15.93 7.14 17.76
CA PRO A 23 -15.32 8.11 18.68
C PRO A 23 -15.67 7.76 20.14
N PRO A 24 -14.78 8.00 21.11
CA PRO A 24 -15.15 7.86 22.51
C PRO A 24 -16.07 9.00 22.89
N SER A 25 -17.33 8.65 23.13
CA SER A 25 -18.31 9.43 23.87
C SER A 25 -17.75 9.83 25.23
N CYS A 26 -17.81 11.13 25.52
CA CYS A 26 -17.43 11.71 26.80
C CYS A 26 -18.26 11.10 27.94
N HIS A 27 -17.64 10.27 28.77
CA HIS A 27 -18.22 9.88 30.05
C HIS A 27 -18.08 11.03 31.04
N GLY A 28 -19.21 11.39 31.64
CA GLY A 28 -19.35 12.50 32.57
C GLY A 28 -18.49 12.38 33.82
N CYS A 29 -17.92 13.51 34.22
CA CYS A 29 -17.31 13.68 35.53
C CYS A 29 -18.40 13.70 36.61
N THR A 30 -18.45 12.62 37.40
CA THR A 30 -19.14 12.59 38.70
C THR A 30 -18.42 13.51 39.69
N LEU A 31 -19.14 14.54 40.14
CA LEU A 31 -18.84 15.32 41.35
C LEU A 31 -18.87 14.40 42.58
N PRO A 32 -17.88 14.46 43.49
CA PRO A 32 -18.01 13.92 44.83
C PRO A 32 -18.25 15.05 45.85
N GLY A 33 -19.33 14.94 46.62
CA GLY A 33 -19.34 15.49 47.98
C GLY A 33 -20.48 16.45 48.36
N ALA A 34 -21.70 15.93 48.48
CA ALA A 34 -22.63 16.31 49.55
C ALA A 34 -23.13 14.98 50.12
N CYS A 35 -22.97 14.68 51.40
CA CYS A 35 -23.97 14.91 52.44
C CYS A 35 -23.31 14.72 53.81
N ASN A 36 -23.55 15.63 54.76
CA ASN A 36 -23.78 15.31 56.17
C ASN A 36 -24.33 16.57 56.86
N ILE A 37 -25.65 16.56 57.08
CA ILE A 37 -26.33 17.46 58.02
C ILE A 37 -26.35 16.75 59.38
N PRO A 38 -26.13 17.49 60.48
CA PRO A 38 -27.12 17.44 61.54
C PRO A 38 -27.62 18.83 61.91
N ALA A 39 -28.91 18.86 62.20
CA ALA A 39 -29.67 20.01 62.67
C ALA A 39 -29.19 20.51 64.03
N ASN A 40 -29.23 21.83 64.24
CA ASN A 40 -29.62 22.36 65.54
C ASN A 40 -30.42 23.67 65.37
N VAL A 41 -31.60 23.65 65.96
CA VAL A 41 -32.53 24.76 66.15
C VAL A 41 -31.98 25.65 67.27
N GLY A 42 -31.99 26.97 67.10
CA GLY A 42 -31.49 27.87 68.14
C GLY A 42 -31.73 29.36 67.91
N SER A 43 -32.97 29.77 68.16
CA SER A 43 -33.38 31.07 68.69
C SER A 43 -33.24 32.34 67.84
N CYS A 44 -34.42 32.90 67.57
CA CYS A 44 -34.64 34.27 67.16
C CYS A 44 -34.46 35.24 68.35
N GLY A 45 -34.03 36.47 68.06
CA GLY A 45 -34.34 37.66 68.86
C GLY A 45 -33.19 38.28 69.66
N LEU A 46 -32.60 39.36 69.14
CA LEU A 46 -32.50 40.60 69.91
C LEU A 46 -32.30 41.84 69.00
N PHE A 47 -33.37 42.62 68.89
CA PHE A 47 -33.40 44.08 68.82
C PHE A 47 -32.49 44.81 67.81
N CYS A 48 -33.11 45.24 66.70
CA CYS A 48 -32.74 46.50 66.06
C CYS A 48 -33.04 47.67 67.01
N GLU A 49 -32.02 48.18 67.69
CA GLU A 49 -31.99 49.59 68.08
C GLU A 49 -30.54 49.98 68.38
N GLY A 50 -29.94 50.74 67.46
CA GLY A 50 -28.56 51.16 67.56
C GLY A 50 -28.24 52.06 66.38
N SER A 51 -28.35 53.36 66.62
CA SER A 51 -27.95 54.41 65.70
C SER A 51 -26.54 54.11 65.16
N PHE A 52 -26.43 53.68 63.90
CA PHE A 52 -25.14 53.57 63.22
C PHE A 52 -24.49 54.95 63.27
N ASN A 53 -23.34 55.04 63.93
CA ASN A 53 -22.50 56.23 63.85
C ASN A 53 -22.23 56.51 62.36
N GLY A 54 -22.30 57.77 61.91
CA GLY A 54 -22.11 58.13 60.49
C GLY A 54 -20.87 57.48 59.85
N ASN A 55 -19.84 57.28 60.66
CA ASN A 55 -18.58 56.63 60.30
C ASN A 55 -18.74 55.14 59.92
N GLU A 56 -19.61 54.37 60.58
CA GLU A 56 -19.85 52.95 60.26
C GLU A 56 -20.74 52.79 59.02
N LYS A 57 -21.64 53.75 58.79
CA LYS A 57 -22.45 53.80 57.58
C LYS A 57 -21.59 54.17 56.36
N GLU A 58 -20.67 55.11 56.51
CA GLU A 58 -19.70 55.48 55.47
C GLU A 58 -18.72 54.35 55.14
N THR A 59 -18.23 53.60 56.14
CA THR A 59 -17.38 52.43 55.88
C THR A 59 -18.16 51.31 55.19
N MET A 60 -19.41 51.05 55.57
CA MET A 60 -20.27 50.11 54.86
C MET A 60 -20.59 50.56 53.43
N GLN A 61 -20.80 51.87 53.22
CA GLN A 61 -20.97 52.45 51.88
C GLN A 61 -19.72 52.21 51.02
N PHE A 62 -18.52 52.50 51.55
CA PHE A 62 -17.25 52.30 50.87
C PHE A 62 -16.98 50.82 50.52
N LEU A 63 -17.31 49.90 51.44
CA LEU A 63 -17.21 48.47 51.18
C LEU A 63 -18.19 48.01 50.11
N ASN A 64 -19.43 48.53 50.12
CA ASN A 64 -20.43 48.25 49.09
C ASN A 64 -20.03 48.82 47.73
N ASP A 65 -19.46 50.02 47.66
CA ASP A 65 -18.96 50.62 46.43
C ASP A 65 -17.78 49.82 45.85
N ARG A 66 -16.90 49.33 46.74
CA ARG A 66 -15.79 48.44 46.35
C ARG A 66 -16.30 47.07 45.87
N LEU A 67 -17.30 46.51 46.54
CA LEU A 67 -17.95 45.27 46.11
C LEU A 67 -18.65 45.45 44.75
N ALA A 68 -19.33 46.57 44.54
CA ALA A 68 -19.96 46.91 43.26
C ALA A 68 -18.90 47.03 42.14
N SER A 69 -17.75 47.66 42.43
CA SER A 69 -16.62 47.72 41.48
C SER A 69 -16.05 46.34 41.14
N TYR A 70 -15.91 45.44 42.13
CA TYR A 70 -15.47 44.07 41.87
C TYR A 70 -16.50 43.27 41.07
N LEU A 71 -17.78 43.39 41.38
CA LEU A 71 -18.85 42.73 40.62
C LEU A 71 -18.89 43.21 39.17
N GLU A 72 -18.69 44.49 38.93
CA GLU A 72 -18.62 45.03 37.56
C GLU A 72 -17.38 44.52 36.83
N LYS A 73 -16.23 44.41 37.52
CA LYS A 73 -15.02 43.83 36.93
C LYS A 73 -15.19 42.35 36.58
N VAL A 74 -15.87 41.57 37.43
CA VAL A 74 -16.19 40.16 37.15
C VAL A 74 -17.09 40.06 35.92
N ARG A 75 -18.16 40.86 35.83
CA ARG A 75 -19.03 40.89 34.64
C ARG A 75 -18.29 41.28 33.37
N GLN A 76 -17.32 42.17 33.47
CA GLN A 76 -16.48 42.54 32.33
C GLN A 76 -15.55 41.39 31.92
N LEU A 77 -14.88 40.74 32.87
CA LEU A 77 -14.01 39.60 32.59
C LEU A 77 -14.79 38.41 32.03
N GLU A 78 -16.00 38.15 32.50
CA GLU A 78 -16.89 37.12 31.95
C GLU A 78 -17.26 37.40 30.49
N ARG A 79 -17.53 38.67 30.13
CA ARG A 79 -17.76 39.08 28.74
C ARG A 79 -16.52 38.89 27.87
N GLU A 80 -15.36 39.31 28.36
CA GLU A 80 -14.09 39.17 27.65
C GLU A 80 -13.71 37.69 27.47
N ASN A 81 -13.93 36.84 28.47
CA ASN A 81 -13.73 35.39 28.36
C ASN A 81 -14.68 34.75 27.36
N ALA A 82 -15.97 35.11 27.38
CA ALA A 82 -16.93 34.60 26.41
C ALA A 82 -16.53 34.96 24.97
N GLU A 83 -16.02 36.17 24.76
CA GLU A 83 -15.52 36.62 23.46
C GLU A 83 -14.25 35.86 23.03
N LEU A 84 -13.28 35.68 23.94
CA LEU A 84 -12.07 34.91 23.67
C LEU A 84 -12.38 33.43 23.38
N GLU A 85 -13.29 32.80 24.13
CA GLU A 85 -13.75 31.44 23.87
C GLU A 85 -14.46 31.31 22.52
N SER A 86 -15.20 32.34 22.10
CA SER A 86 -15.80 32.38 20.76
C SER A 86 -14.73 32.45 19.68
N ARG A 87 -13.73 33.32 19.83
CA ARG A 87 -12.61 33.46 18.88
C ARG A 87 -11.72 32.22 18.83
N ILE A 88 -11.52 31.53 19.96
CA ILE A 88 -10.79 30.25 20.01
C ILE A 88 -11.58 29.18 19.25
N ARG A 89 -12.89 29.06 19.49
CA ARG A 89 -13.74 28.11 18.76
C ARG A 89 -13.75 28.38 17.27
N GLU A 90 -13.89 29.63 16.87
CA GLU A 90 -13.88 30.05 15.47
C GLU A 90 -12.52 29.75 14.82
N ARG A 91 -11.40 30.08 15.49
CA ARG A 91 -10.06 29.73 14.98
C ARG A 91 -9.84 28.22 14.92
N CYS A 92 -10.33 27.45 15.89
CA CYS A 92 -10.23 25.99 15.88
C CYS A 92 -11.11 25.36 14.77
N GLN A 93 -12.23 25.98 14.42
CA GLN A 93 -13.06 25.56 13.29
C GLN A 93 -12.49 26.00 11.94
N GLN A 94 -11.87 27.19 11.87
CA GLN A 94 -11.17 27.68 10.68
C GLN A 94 -9.82 26.99 10.48
N GLN A 95 -9.19 26.48 11.54
CA GLN A 95 -8.15 25.45 11.48
C GLN A 95 -8.79 24.09 11.15
N GLU A 96 -9.44 24.00 9.99
CA GLU A 96 -9.34 22.74 9.27
C GLU A 96 -7.87 22.57 8.84
N PRO A 97 -7.27 21.39 9.02
CA PRO A 97 -5.83 21.22 8.90
C PRO A 97 -5.38 21.48 7.45
N GLU A 98 -4.66 22.58 7.22
CA GLU A 98 -3.94 22.86 5.96
C GLU A 98 -2.84 21.83 5.63
N VAL A 99 -2.72 20.73 6.40
CA VAL A 99 -1.84 19.62 6.05
C VAL A 99 -2.51 18.28 6.36
N CYS A 100 -3.46 17.90 5.51
CA CYS A 100 -3.63 16.50 5.16
C CYS A 100 -3.69 16.43 3.63
N PRO A 101 -2.58 16.12 2.93
CA PRO A 101 -2.67 15.61 1.57
C PRO A 101 -3.74 14.51 1.57
N ASN A 102 -4.62 14.46 0.57
CA ASN A 102 -5.70 13.48 0.51
C ASN A 102 -5.15 12.05 0.50
N TYR A 103 -4.86 11.48 1.68
CA TYR A 103 -4.27 10.15 1.84
C TYR A 103 -5.20 9.06 1.31
N GLN A 104 -6.48 9.40 1.14
CA GLN A 104 -7.51 8.52 0.61
C GLN A 104 -7.23 8.04 -0.82
N SER A 105 -6.53 8.82 -1.65
CA SER A 105 -6.11 8.35 -2.97
C SER A 105 -5.04 7.27 -2.85
N TYR A 106 -4.02 7.47 -2.01
CA TYR A 106 -2.98 6.48 -1.76
C TYR A 106 -3.55 5.18 -1.16
N PHE A 107 -4.49 5.28 -0.22
CA PHE A 107 -5.16 4.08 0.31
C PHE A 107 -5.93 3.33 -0.77
N ARG A 108 -6.66 4.04 -1.65
CA ARG A 108 -7.35 3.42 -2.79
C ARG A 108 -6.38 2.72 -3.74
N THR A 109 -5.27 3.37 -4.08
CA THR A 109 -4.23 2.77 -4.94
C THR A 109 -3.58 1.56 -4.28
N ILE A 110 -3.33 1.60 -2.97
CA ILE A 110 -2.80 0.45 -2.23
C ILE A 110 -3.78 -0.72 -2.25
N GLU A 111 -5.08 -0.48 -2.05
CA GLU A 111 -6.12 -1.50 -2.13
C GLU A 111 -6.21 -2.12 -3.53
N GLU A 112 -6.19 -1.28 -4.58
CA GLU A 112 -6.19 -1.74 -5.98
C GLU A 112 -4.96 -2.61 -6.28
N LEU A 113 -3.76 -2.20 -5.83
CA LEU A 113 -2.54 -2.97 -6.00
C LEU A 113 -2.58 -4.29 -5.23
N GLN A 114 -3.07 -4.28 -3.98
CA GLN A 114 -3.24 -5.49 -3.18
C GLN A 114 -4.20 -6.47 -3.84
N GLN A 115 -5.33 -5.98 -4.36
CA GLN A 115 -6.30 -6.80 -5.06
C GLN A 115 -5.72 -7.38 -6.35
N LYS A 116 -4.98 -6.57 -7.12
CA LYS A 116 -4.28 -7.05 -8.32
C LYS A 116 -3.26 -8.13 -7.98
N ILE A 117 -2.47 -7.97 -6.93
CA ILE A 117 -1.53 -8.99 -6.45
C ILE A 117 -2.25 -10.28 -6.08
N LEU A 118 -3.38 -10.19 -5.38
CA LEU A 118 -4.17 -11.36 -4.98
C LEU A 118 -4.74 -12.10 -6.20
N CYS A 119 -5.33 -11.36 -7.16
CA CYS A 119 -5.83 -11.92 -8.40
C CYS A 119 -4.72 -12.62 -9.19
N THR A 120 -3.58 -11.95 -9.42
CA THR A 120 -2.42 -12.54 -10.11
C THR A 120 -1.87 -13.75 -9.37
N LYS A 121 -1.86 -13.75 -8.03
CA LYS A 121 -1.41 -14.90 -7.24
C LYS A 121 -2.34 -16.10 -7.40
N SER A 122 -3.67 -15.87 -7.40
CA SER A 122 -4.65 -16.93 -7.64
C SER A 122 -4.52 -17.52 -9.06
N GLU A 123 -4.24 -16.66 -10.02
CA GLU A 123 -4.05 -17.05 -11.42
C GLU A 123 -2.74 -17.84 -11.61
N ASN A 124 -1.64 -17.42 -10.99
CA ASN A 124 -0.40 -18.19 -10.98
C ASN A 124 -0.59 -19.58 -10.37
N ALA A 125 -1.35 -19.70 -9.28
CA ALA A 125 -1.65 -21.00 -8.69
C ALA A 125 -2.46 -21.88 -9.64
N ARG A 126 -3.46 -21.31 -10.34
CA ARG A 126 -4.24 -21.99 -11.37
C ARG A 126 -3.34 -22.50 -12.51
N LEU A 127 -2.44 -21.66 -13.01
CA LEU A 127 -1.50 -22.01 -14.07
C LEU A 127 -0.53 -23.12 -13.65
N VAL A 128 -0.01 -23.07 -12.42
CA VAL A 128 0.86 -24.14 -11.89
C VAL A 128 0.14 -25.49 -11.91
N VAL A 129 -1.10 -25.56 -11.45
CA VAL A 129 -1.89 -26.80 -11.49
C VAL A 129 -2.13 -27.27 -12.92
N GLN A 130 -2.40 -26.35 -13.85
CA GLN A 130 -2.58 -26.70 -15.27
C GLN A 130 -1.30 -27.27 -15.88
N ILE A 131 -0.14 -26.70 -15.54
CA ILE A 131 1.16 -27.18 -15.99
C ILE A 131 1.40 -28.60 -15.47
N ASP A 132 1.13 -28.86 -14.19
CA ASP A 132 1.35 -30.17 -13.59
C ASP A 132 0.40 -31.22 -14.19
N ASN A 133 -0.87 -30.88 -14.42
CA ASN A 133 -1.81 -31.77 -15.11
C ASN A 133 -1.36 -32.07 -16.55
N ALA A 134 -0.89 -31.07 -17.30
CA ALA A 134 -0.39 -31.26 -18.66
C ALA A 134 0.86 -32.15 -18.69
N LYS A 135 1.76 -31.99 -17.71
CA LYS A 135 2.94 -32.86 -17.56
C LYS A 135 2.55 -34.29 -17.26
N LEU A 136 1.63 -34.51 -16.32
CA LEU A 136 1.13 -35.84 -15.98
C LEU A 136 0.49 -36.52 -17.20
N ALA A 137 -0.33 -35.80 -17.97
CA ALA A 137 -0.91 -36.33 -19.19
C ALA A 137 0.17 -36.69 -20.23
N ALA A 138 1.19 -35.83 -20.41
CA ALA A 138 2.30 -36.11 -21.31
C ALA A 138 3.11 -37.35 -20.88
N ASP A 139 3.34 -37.52 -19.58
CA ASP A 139 4.03 -38.70 -19.04
C ASP A 139 3.18 -39.97 -19.21
N ASP A 140 1.87 -39.91 -18.99
CA ASP A 140 0.95 -41.02 -19.26
C ASP A 140 0.99 -41.44 -20.75
N PHE A 141 0.99 -40.48 -21.67
CA PHE A 141 1.13 -40.78 -23.10
C PHE A 141 2.49 -41.36 -23.45
N ARG A 142 3.56 -40.87 -22.83
CA ARG A 142 4.92 -41.39 -23.01
C ARG A 142 5.00 -42.85 -22.59
N THR A 143 4.51 -43.20 -21.40
CA THR A 143 4.50 -44.59 -20.92
C THR A 143 3.65 -45.47 -21.83
N LYS A 144 2.46 -45.02 -22.27
CA LYS A 144 1.65 -45.76 -23.23
C LYS A 144 2.41 -46.01 -24.54
N TYR A 145 3.09 -45.00 -25.08
CA TYR A 145 3.89 -45.13 -26.28
C TYR A 145 5.04 -46.14 -26.12
N GLU A 146 5.75 -46.11 -24.99
CA GLU A 146 6.81 -47.07 -24.67
C GLU A 146 6.27 -48.51 -24.59
N THR A 147 5.09 -48.70 -23.97
CA THR A 147 4.45 -50.03 -23.90
C THR A 147 4.01 -50.54 -25.27
N GLU A 148 3.39 -49.68 -26.09
CA GLU A 148 2.99 -50.00 -27.47
C GLU A 148 4.20 -50.36 -28.34
N LEU A 149 5.30 -49.61 -28.19
CA LEU A 149 6.54 -49.89 -28.89
C LEU A 149 7.11 -51.27 -28.49
N GLY A 150 7.11 -51.59 -27.20
CA GLY A 150 7.54 -52.90 -26.70
C GLY A 150 6.69 -54.06 -27.22
N LEU A 151 5.35 -53.87 -27.28
CA LEU A 151 4.44 -54.86 -27.85
C LEU A 151 4.69 -55.07 -29.35
N ARG A 152 4.96 -54.00 -30.12
CA ARG A 152 5.29 -54.11 -31.54
C ARG A 152 6.55 -54.93 -31.78
N GLN A 153 7.60 -54.69 -30.98
CA GLN A 153 8.85 -55.47 -31.05
C GLN A 153 8.60 -56.95 -30.73
N LEU A 154 7.77 -57.25 -29.74
CA LEU A 154 7.39 -58.63 -29.42
C LEU A 154 6.60 -59.31 -30.56
N VAL A 155 5.70 -58.58 -31.21
CA VAL A 155 4.97 -59.09 -32.38
C VAL A 155 5.92 -59.38 -33.54
N GLU A 156 6.91 -58.51 -33.77
CA GLU A 156 7.94 -58.72 -34.79
C GLU A 156 8.78 -59.97 -34.49
N SER A 157 9.24 -60.15 -33.24
CA SER A 157 10.02 -61.34 -32.86
C SER A 157 9.21 -62.63 -33.00
N LEU A 158 7.94 -62.64 -32.57
CA LEU A 158 7.06 -63.81 -32.71
C LEU A 158 6.78 -64.15 -34.18
N LYS A 159 6.70 -63.15 -35.06
CA LYS A 159 6.58 -63.39 -36.52
C LYS A 159 7.83 -64.06 -37.08
N GLU A 160 9.01 -63.62 -36.66
CA GLU A 160 10.28 -64.24 -37.06
C GLU A 160 10.39 -65.70 -36.60
N GLU A 161 10.01 -65.97 -35.34
CA GLU A 161 9.96 -67.34 -34.79
C GLU A 161 8.99 -68.23 -35.58
N LEU A 162 7.78 -67.75 -35.89
CA LEU A 162 6.79 -68.50 -36.67
C LEU A 162 7.31 -68.84 -38.07
N LEU A 163 7.95 -67.88 -38.75
CA LEU A 163 8.57 -68.10 -40.05
C LEU A 163 9.68 -69.17 -39.99
N CYS A 164 10.49 -69.17 -38.93
CA CYS A 164 11.49 -70.21 -38.69
C CYS A 164 10.84 -71.58 -38.52
N LEU A 165 9.83 -71.67 -37.65
CA LEU A 165 9.11 -72.91 -37.37
C LEU A 165 8.44 -73.49 -38.62
N LYS A 166 7.80 -72.64 -39.44
CA LYS A 166 7.16 -73.03 -40.70
C LYS A 166 8.17 -73.61 -41.69
N ARG A 167 9.34 -72.98 -41.82
CA ARG A 167 10.41 -73.46 -42.70
C ARG A 167 10.90 -74.85 -42.27
N ASN A 168 11.13 -75.04 -40.97
CA ASN A 168 11.52 -76.35 -40.43
C ASN A 168 10.47 -77.42 -40.73
N HIS A 169 9.18 -77.11 -40.50
CA HIS A 169 8.10 -78.04 -40.79
C HIS A 169 8.01 -78.39 -42.29
N GLU A 170 8.19 -77.41 -43.17
CA GLU A 170 8.21 -77.64 -44.62
C GLU A 170 9.37 -78.56 -45.04
N GLU A 171 10.55 -78.37 -44.46
CA GLU A 171 11.70 -79.26 -44.66
C GLU A 171 11.43 -80.69 -44.14
N GLU A 172 10.84 -80.83 -42.95
CA GLU A 172 10.43 -82.12 -42.39
C GLU A 172 9.36 -82.83 -43.25
N VAL A 173 8.33 -82.11 -43.70
CA VAL A 173 7.30 -82.68 -44.57
C VAL A 173 7.88 -83.10 -45.92
N ASN A 174 8.77 -82.29 -46.50
CA ASN A 174 9.42 -82.62 -47.76
C ASN A 174 10.33 -83.84 -47.63
N THR A 175 11.07 -83.97 -46.54
CA THR A 175 11.89 -85.17 -46.27
C THR A 175 11.02 -86.41 -46.08
N LEU A 176 9.93 -86.34 -45.31
CA LEU A 176 8.99 -87.45 -45.14
C LEU A 176 8.26 -87.82 -46.43
N ARG A 177 7.82 -86.84 -47.24
CA ARG A 177 7.23 -87.07 -48.56
C ARG A 177 8.22 -87.73 -49.50
N SER A 178 9.49 -87.35 -49.47
CA SER A 178 10.55 -88.01 -50.24
C SER A 178 10.77 -89.45 -49.79
N GLN A 179 10.55 -89.78 -48.51
CA GLN A 179 10.63 -91.16 -48.00
C GLN A 179 9.41 -92.01 -48.41
N LEU A 180 8.24 -91.39 -48.62
CA LEU A 180 6.98 -92.06 -48.97
C LEU A 180 6.67 -92.07 -50.47
N GLY A 181 7.36 -91.24 -51.27
CA GLY A 181 7.10 -91.02 -52.69
C GLY A 181 7.32 -92.22 -53.62
N ASP A 182 7.93 -93.32 -53.13
CA ASP A 182 8.30 -94.47 -53.95
C ASP A 182 7.54 -95.77 -53.59
N ARG A 183 6.54 -95.70 -52.71
CA ARG A 183 5.74 -96.88 -52.32
C ARG A 183 4.29 -96.48 -52.09
N LEU A 184 3.47 -96.57 -53.14
CA LEU A 184 2.06 -97.02 -53.15
C LEU A 184 1.29 -96.35 -54.30
N ASN A 185 1.33 -97.00 -55.47
CA ASN A 185 0.27 -96.89 -56.45
C ASN A 185 -0.65 -98.09 -56.24
N VAL A 186 -1.92 -97.87 -55.87
CA VAL A 186 -2.92 -98.93 -55.64
C VAL A 186 -4.10 -98.66 -56.55
N GLU A 187 -4.20 -99.42 -57.63
CA GLU A 187 -5.39 -99.52 -58.47
C GLU A 187 -6.43 -100.41 -57.78
N VAL A 188 -7.65 -99.91 -57.63
CA VAL A 188 -8.76 -100.63 -57.01
C VAL A 188 -9.76 -101.04 -58.08
N ASP A 189 -9.87 -102.36 -58.28
CA ASP A 189 -10.81 -103.06 -59.16
C ASP A 189 -12.25 -102.97 -58.62
N ALA A 190 -13.23 -102.77 -59.51
CA ALA A 190 -14.61 -102.41 -59.16
C ALA A 190 -15.63 -103.47 -59.55
N ALA A 191 -16.39 -103.98 -58.56
CA ALA A 191 -17.68 -104.66 -58.73
C ALA A 191 -18.48 -104.61 -57.40
N PRO A 192 -19.83 -104.79 -57.36
CA PRO A 192 -20.89 -104.41 -58.30
C PRO A 192 -22.03 -103.56 -57.64
N THR A 193 -22.70 -102.76 -58.48
CA THR A 193 -24.02 -102.09 -58.38
C THR A 193 -24.67 -101.83 -57.00
N VAL A 194 -24.21 -100.78 -56.31
CA VAL A 194 -25.10 -99.73 -55.78
C VAL A 194 -25.10 -98.61 -56.82
N ASP A 195 -26.18 -97.82 -56.97
CA ASP A 195 -26.21 -96.68 -57.90
C ASP A 195 -25.18 -95.62 -57.48
N LEU A 196 -23.94 -95.85 -57.90
CA LEU A 196 -22.75 -95.12 -57.50
C LEU A 196 -22.87 -93.66 -57.93
N ASN A 197 -23.56 -93.40 -59.05
CA ASN A 197 -23.85 -92.05 -59.50
C ASN A 197 -24.68 -91.28 -58.48
N ARG A 198 -25.66 -91.90 -57.83
CA ARG A 198 -26.47 -91.23 -56.81
C ARG A 198 -25.65 -90.89 -55.57
N VAL A 199 -24.86 -91.84 -55.05
CA VAL A 199 -24.02 -91.60 -53.86
C VAL A 199 -22.90 -90.61 -54.16
N LEU A 200 -22.27 -90.68 -55.33
CA LEU A 200 -21.25 -89.73 -55.77
C LEU A 200 -21.81 -88.33 -56.05
N ASN A 201 -23.03 -88.23 -56.58
CA ASN A 201 -23.69 -86.93 -56.77
C ASN A 201 -24.14 -86.33 -55.44
N GLU A 202 -24.62 -87.14 -54.50
CA GLU A 202 -24.95 -86.71 -53.14
C GLU A 202 -23.71 -86.22 -52.40
N THR A 203 -22.60 -86.97 -52.42
CA THR A 203 -21.35 -86.55 -51.80
C THR A 203 -20.77 -85.32 -52.47
N ARG A 204 -20.82 -85.22 -53.81
CA ARG A 204 -20.44 -84.01 -54.55
C ARG A 204 -21.29 -82.81 -54.13
N SER A 205 -22.61 -82.96 -54.06
CA SER A 205 -23.52 -81.88 -53.67
C SER A 205 -23.26 -81.41 -52.23
N GLN A 206 -22.92 -82.32 -51.31
CA GLN A 206 -22.55 -81.98 -49.93
C GLN A 206 -21.23 -81.20 -49.88
N TYR A 207 -20.23 -81.59 -50.68
CA TYR A 207 -18.97 -80.85 -50.77
C TYR A 207 -19.14 -79.48 -51.43
N GLU A 208 -19.92 -79.40 -52.51
CA GLU A 208 -20.23 -78.12 -53.17
C GLU A 208 -20.94 -77.17 -52.21
N ALA A 209 -21.93 -77.67 -51.45
CA ALA A 209 -22.60 -76.88 -50.42
C ALA A 209 -21.62 -76.41 -49.32
N LEU A 210 -20.74 -77.29 -48.85
CA LEU A 210 -19.74 -76.96 -47.82
C LEU A 210 -18.71 -75.93 -48.31
N VAL A 211 -18.23 -76.07 -49.54
CA VAL A 211 -17.31 -75.11 -50.18
C VAL A 211 -18.01 -73.77 -50.36
N GLU A 212 -19.27 -73.77 -50.77
CA GLU A 212 -20.06 -72.56 -50.97
C GLU A 212 -20.39 -71.85 -49.64
N THR A 213 -20.64 -72.58 -48.55
CA THR A 213 -20.72 -72.00 -47.21
C THR A 213 -19.37 -71.43 -46.77
N ASN A 214 -18.27 -72.16 -46.91
CA ASN A 214 -16.94 -71.67 -46.56
C ASN A 214 -16.58 -70.40 -47.35
N ARG A 215 -16.90 -70.35 -48.64
CA ARG A 215 -16.68 -69.18 -49.49
C ARG A 215 -17.45 -67.96 -48.97
N ARG A 216 -18.73 -68.14 -48.64
CA ARG A 216 -19.59 -67.08 -48.08
C ARG A 216 -19.09 -66.61 -46.71
N ASP A 217 -18.76 -67.52 -45.81
CA ASP A 217 -18.29 -67.18 -44.46
C ASP A 217 -16.97 -66.39 -44.51
N VAL A 218 -16.08 -66.77 -45.43
CA VAL A 218 -14.82 -66.06 -45.67
C VAL A 218 -15.07 -64.68 -46.28
N GLU A 219 -15.96 -64.55 -47.26
CA GLU A 219 -16.34 -63.26 -47.86
C GLU A 219 -16.96 -62.32 -46.82
N GLU A 220 -17.92 -62.80 -46.03
CA GLU A 220 -18.57 -62.03 -44.97
C GLU A 220 -17.59 -61.62 -43.87
N TRP A 221 -16.66 -62.50 -43.51
CA TRP A 221 -15.58 -62.16 -42.59
C TRP A 221 -14.66 -61.07 -43.15
N PHE A 222 -14.27 -61.17 -44.42
CA PHE A 222 -13.45 -60.15 -45.09
C PHE A 222 -14.17 -58.80 -45.19
N THR A 223 -15.46 -58.78 -45.55
CA THR A 223 -16.24 -57.54 -45.60
C THR A 223 -16.35 -56.92 -44.22
N THR A 224 -16.67 -57.70 -43.20
CA THR A 224 -16.77 -57.22 -41.81
C THR A 224 -15.46 -56.60 -41.33
N GLN A 225 -14.31 -57.24 -41.61
CA GLN A 225 -13.02 -56.69 -41.24
C GLN A 225 -12.66 -55.42 -42.00
N THR A 226 -13.00 -55.37 -43.29
CA THR A 226 -12.74 -54.18 -44.12
C THR A 226 -13.59 -53.00 -43.64
N GLU A 227 -14.86 -53.24 -43.29
CA GLU A 227 -15.76 -52.23 -42.74
C GLU A 227 -15.29 -51.72 -41.38
N GLU A 228 -14.85 -52.60 -40.48
CA GLU A 228 -14.33 -52.21 -39.17
C GLU A 228 -13.04 -51.39 -39.30
N LEU A 229 -12.11 -51.79 -40.15
CA LEU A 229 -10.90 -51.01 -40.42
C LEU A 229 -11.25 -49.64 -41.01
N ASN A 230 -12.18 -49.59 -41.95
CA ASN A 230 -12.62 -48.33 -42.56
C ASN A 230 -13.29 -47.42 -41.53
N ARG A 231 -14.11 -47.97 -40.63
CA ARG A 231 -14.72 -47.26 -39.50
C ARG A 231 -13.67 -46.67 -38.56
N GLN A 232 -12.63 -47.44 -38.23
CA GLN A 232 -11.52 -46.97 -37.41
C GLN A 232 -10.75 -45.83 -38.10
N VAL A 233 -10.45 -45.96 -39.39
CA VAL A 233 -9.77 -44.91 -40.17
C VAL A 233 -10.58 -43.61 -40.19
N VAL A 234 -11.89 -43.69 -40.42
CA VAL A 234 -12.78 -42.52 -40.41
C VAL A 234 -12.79 -41.87 -39.02
N SER A 235 -13.00 -42.65 -37.96
CA SER A 235 -13.04 -42.10 -36.58
C SER A 235 -11.72 -41.46 -36.16
N SER A 236 -10.59 -42.06 -36.52
CA SER A 236 -9.25 -41.50 -36.26
C SER A 236 -9.03 -40.22 -37.07
N SER A 237 -9.48 -40.19 -38.32
CA SER A 237 -9.41 -38.99 -39.17
C SER A 237 -10.23 -37.83 -38.61
N GLU A 238 -11.45 -38.09 -38.12
CA GLU A 238 -12.30 -37.09 -37.47
C GLU A 238 -11.66 -36.53 -36.19
N GLN A 239 -11.06 -37.39 -35.37
CA GLN A 239 -10.33 -36.96 -34.17
C GLN A 239 -9.15 -36.07 -34.54
N LEU A 240 -8.34 -36.46 -35.53
CA LEU A 240 -7.24 -35.63 -36.03
C LEU A 240 -7.73 -34.26 -36.51
N GLN A 241 -8.86 -34.21 -37.23
CA GLN A 241 -9.47 -32.95 -37.65
C GLN A 241 -9.91 -32.09 -36.46
N SER A 242 -10.49 -32.68 -35.42
CA SER A 242 -10.87 -31.94 -34.20
C SER A 242 -9.65 -31.35 -33.48
N TYR A 243 -8.57 -32.12 -33.33
CA TYR A 243 -7.34 -31.63 -32.72
C TYR A 243 -6.70 -30.54 -33.56
N GLN A 244 -6.73 -30.68 -34.89
CA GLN A 244 -6.23 -29.66 -35.79
C GLN A 244 -7.02 -28.35 -35.68
N ALA A 245 -8.35 -28.41 -35.55
CA ALA A 245 -9.19 -27.24 -35.32
C ALA A 245 -8.87 -26.56 -33.98
N GLU A 246 -8.70 -27.34 -32.90
CA GLU A 246 -8.33 -26.83 -31.58
C GLU A 246 -6.95 -26.16 -31.59
N ILE A 247 -5.95 -26.76 -32.24
CA ILE A 247 -4.61 -26.16 -32.39
C ILE A 247 -4.71 -24.82 -33.12
N ILE A 248 -5.53 -24.72 -34.18
CA ILE A 248 -5.69 -23.48 -34.92
C ILE A 248 -6.36 -22.42 -34.03
N GLU A 249 -7.38 -22.79 -33.26
CA GLU A 249 -8.06 -21.86 -32.37
C GLU A 249 -7.15 -21.37 -31.23
N LEU A 250 -6.39 -22.28 -30.61
CA LEU A 250 -5.38 -21.92 -29.61
C LEU A 250 -4.34 -20.96 -30.20
N ARG A 251 -3.84 -21.20 -31.41
CA ARG A 251 -2.93 -20.26 -32.10
C ARG A 251 -3.56 -18.88 -32.31
N ARG A 252 -4.84 -18.80 -32.69
CA ARG A 252 -5.56 -17.52 -32.80
C ARG A 252 -5.64 -16.80 -31.46
N THR A 253 -5.96 -17.52 -30.38
CA THR A 253 -6.03 -16.92 -29.03
C THR A 253 -4.67 -16.42 -28.55
N VAL A 254 -3.59 -17.17 -28.80
CA VAL A 254 -2.23 -16.74 -28.45
C VAL A 254 -1.88 -15.44 -29.17
N ASN A 255 -2.07 -15.40 -30.50
CA ASN A 255 -1.80 -14.18 -31.28
C ASN A 255 -2.63 -12.99 -30.79
N ALA A 256 -3.92 -13.20 -30.44
CA ALA A 256 -4.77 -12.14 -29.90
C ALA A 256 -4.26 -11.62 -28.55
N LEU A 257 -3.85 -12.52 -27.65
CA LEU A 257 -3.28 -12.17 -26.35
C LEU A 257 -1.92 -11.48 -26.47
N GLU A 258 -1.08 -11.85 -27.44
CA GLU A 258 0.19 -11.16 -27.73
C GLU A 258 -0.03 -9.72 -28.19
N ILE A 259 -1.03 -9.48 -29.05
CA ILE A 259 -1.40 -8.12 -29.49
C ILE A 259 -1.91 -7.30 -28.31
N GLU A 260 -2.78 -7.88 -27.47
CA GLU A 260 -3.29 -7.21 -26.27
C GLU A 260 -2.16 -6.88 -25.29
N LEU A 261 -1.24 -7.81 -25.06
CA LEU A 261 -0.05 -7.58 -24.23
C LEU A 261 0.78 -6.39 -24.74
N GLN A 262 1.00 -6.33 -26.06
CA GLN A 262 1.73 -5.21 -26.66
C GLN A 262 0.97 -3.89 -26.51
N ALA A 263 -0.35 -3.88 -26.68
CA ALA A 263 -1.19 -2.70 -26.47
C ALA A 263 -1.13 -2.21 -25.02
N GLN A 264 -1.14 -3.13 -24.05
CA GLN A 264 -1.00 -2.81 -22.62
C GLN A 264 0.40 -2.27 -22.29
N HIS A 265 1.46 -2.81 -22.88
CA HIS A 265 2.81 -2.25 -22.74
C HIS A 265 2.89 -0.82 -23.29
N ASN A 266 2.34 -0.57 -24.48
CA ASN A 266 2.31 0.77 -25.07
C ASN A 266 1.52 1.76 -24.18
N LEU A 267 0.39 1.31 -23.61
CA LEU A 267 -0.39 2.12 -22.69
C LEU A 267 0.38 2.45 -21.42
N ARG A 268 1.03 1.46 -20.79
CA ARG A 268 1.90 1.68 -19.63
C ARG A 268 2.96 2.73 -19.93
N ASP A 269 3.69 2.56 -21.04
CA ASP A 269 4.77 3.47 -21.40
C ASP A 269 4.26 4.90 -21.64
N SER A 270 3.07 5.04 -22.25
CA SER A 270 2.43 6.36 -22.40
C SER A 270 2.08 7.00 -21.05
N LEU A 271 1.58 6.22 -20.08
CA LEU A 271 1.23 6.70 -18.76
C LEU A 271 2.48 7.08 -17.95
N GLU A 272 3.54 6.27 -18.01
CA GLU A 272 4.84 6.57 -17.40
C GLU A 272 5.44 7.87 -17.95
N ASN A 273 5.33 8.10 -19.26
CA ASN A 273 5.75 9.36 -19.88
C ASN A 273 4.93 10.56 -19.38
N THR A 274 3.60 10.43 -19.28
CA THR A 274 2.77 11.52 -18.72
C THR A 274 3.09 11.80 -17.25
N LEU A 275 3.37 10.76 -16.46
CA LEU A 275 3.76 10.91 -15.06
C LEU A 275 5.07 11.70 -14.96
N THR A 276 6.11 11.27 -15.66
CA THR A 276 7.42 11.95 -15.64
C THR A 276 7.34 13.39 -16.14
N GLU A 277 6.51 13.69 -17.16
CA GLU A 277 6.28 15.07 -17.61
C GLU A 277 5.60 15.91 -16.52
N THR A 278 4.58 15.38 -15.85
CA THR A 278 3.89 16.10 -14.77
C THR A 278 4.80 16.34 -13.56
N GLU A 279 5.58 15.33 -13.16
CA GLU A 279 6.57 15.44 -12.08
C GLU A 279 7.63 16.50 -12.39
N ALA A 280 8.15 16.52 -13.62
CA ALA A 280 9.11 17.53 -14.06
C ALA A 280 8.50 18.94 -14.05
N ARG A 281 7.25 19.08 -14.50
CA ARG A 281 6.52 20.37 -14.51
C ARG A 281 6.34 20.91 -13.08
N TYR A 282 5.86 20.09 -12.15
CA TYR A 282 5.70 20.50 -10.75
C TYR A 282 7.02 20.75 -10.04
N SER A 283 8.06 19.95 -10.33
CA SER A 283 9.40 20.18 -9.79
C SER A 283 9.96 21.55 -10.23
N SER A 284 9.74 21.93 -11.49
CA SER A 284 10.12 23.24 -12.01
C SER A 284 9.34 24.37 -11.33
N GLN A 285 8.02 24.23 -11.16
CA GLN A 285 7.20 25.21 -10.43
C GLN A 285 7.65 25.39 -8.98
N LEU A 286 7.96 24.28 -8.30
CA LEU A 286 8.46 24.31 -6.92
C LEU A 286 9.82 25.02 -6.83
N SER A 287 10.73 24.74 -7.77
CA SER A 287 12.01 25.44 -7.88
C SER A 287 11.84 26.93 -8.12
N GLN A 288 10.86 27.34 -8.94
CA GLN A 288 10.56 28.75 -9.18
C GLN A 288 10.07 29.45 -7.91
N VAL A 289 9.11 28.86 -7.19
CA VAL A 289 8.61 29.40 -5.91
C VAL A 289 9.72 29.47 -4.87
N GLN A 290 10.55 28.43 -4.76
CA GLN A 290 11.71 28.42 -3.87
C GLN A 290 12.67 29.58 -4.21
N GLY A 291 12.90 29.86 -5.48
CA GLY A 291 13.69 31.01 -5.92
C GLY A 291 13.11 32.34 -5.45
N LEU A 292 11.79 32.53 -5.54
CA LEU A 292 11.13 33.74 -5.03
C LEU A 292 11.26 33.86 -3.51
N ILE A 293 11.09 32.76 -2.77
CA ILE A 293 11.28 32.73 -1.31
C ILE A 293 12.72 33.16 -0.98
N THR A 294 13.73 32.56 -1.61
CA THR A 294 15.13 32.90 -1.34
C THR A 294 15.45 34.37 -1.64
N ASN A 295 14.81 34.97 -2.64
CA ASN A 295 14.98 36.39 -2.96
C ASN A 295 14.32 37.32 -1.92
N VAL A 296 13.14 36.95 -1.40
CA VAL A 296 12.50 37.72 -0.31
C VAL A 296 13.28 37.57 0.99
N GLU A 297 13.77 36.36 1.29
CA GLU A 297 14.62 36.10 2.46
C GLU A 297 15.92 36.91 2.42
N SER A 298 16.55 37.03 1.25
CA SER A 298 17.75 37.85 1.10
C SER A 298 17.47 39.34 1.29
N GLN A 299 16.38 39.87 0.71
CA GLN A 299 15.95 41.25 0.92
C GLN A 299 15.66 41.55 2.39
N LEU A 300 15.01 40.62 3.09
CA LEU A 300 14.77 40.76 4.54
C LEU A 300 16.08 40.76 5.34
N ALA A 301 17.06 39.93 4.97
CA ALA A 301 18.36 39.91 5.61
C ALA A 301 19.13 41.23 5.40
N GLU A 302 19.08 41.80 4.20
CA GLU A 302 19.69 43.08 3.86
C GLU A 302 19.10 44.22 4.70
N ILE A 303 17.77 44.34 4.73
CA ILE A 303 17.07 45.38 5.53
C ILE A 303 17.41 45.26 7.03
N ARG A 304 17.49 44.02 7.56
CA ARG A 304 17.87 43.80 8.96
C ARG A 304 19.30 44.27 9.24
N SER A 305 20.24 43.96 8.35
CA SER A 305 21.63 44.40 8.47
C SER A 305 21.76 45.92 8.42
N ASP A 306 21.00 46.58 7.55
CA ASP A 306 20.97 48.04 7.47
C ASP A 306 20.37 48.69 8.72
N LEU A 307 19.30 48.12 9.26
CA LEU A 307 18.69 48.59 10.50
C LEU A 307 19.65 48.45 11.69
N GLU A 308 20.39 47.35 11.77
CA GLU A 308 21.43 47.14 12.79
C GLU A 308 22.55 48.17 12.66
N ARG A 309 23.01 48.46 11.44
CA ARG A 309 24.01 49.51 11.20
C ARG A 309 23.50 50.88 11.61
N GLN A 310 22.28 51.26 11.23
CA GLN A 310 21.67 52.53 11.64
C GLN A 310 21.55 52.62 13.16
N ASN A 311 21.15 51.54 13.85
CA ASN A 311 21.05 51.50 15.30
C ASN A 311 22.41 51.79 15.97
N GLN A 312 23.50 51.22 15.44
CA GLN A 312 24.86 51.51 15.90
C GLN A 312 25.22 53.00 15.69
N GLU A 313 24.90 53.58 14.53
CA GLU A 313 25.12 55.00 14.26
C GLU A 313 24.31 55.91 15.21
N TYR A 314 23.05 55.55 15.49
CA TYR A 314 22.21 56.25 16.47
C TYR A 314 22.79 56.19 17.88
N GLN A 315 23.34 55.05 18.29
CA GLN A 315 23.96 54.92 19.61
C GLN A 315 25.18 55.84 19.74
N VAL A 316 26.03 55.92 18.72
CA VAL A 316 27.17 56.84 18.69
C VAL A 316 26.71 58.30 18.81
N LEU A 317 25.65 58.67 18.10
CA LEU A 317 25.07 60.03 18.19
C LEU A 317 24.50 60.33 19.58
N LEU A 318 23.85 59.36 20.23
CA LEU A 318 23.39 59.50 21.61
C LEU A 318 24.55 59.71 22.58
N ASP A 319 25.65 58.99 22.42
CA ASP A 319 26.84 59.15 23.24
C ASP A 319 27.47 60.55 23.07
N VAL A 320 27.57 61.03 21.81
CA VAL A 320 28.04 62.39 21.51
C VAL A 320 27.10 63.44 22.11
N ARG A 321 25.78 63.26 21.98
CA ARG A 321 24.79 64.15 22.58
C ARG A 321 24.96 64.22 24.10
N ALA A 322 25.04 63.07 24.77
CA ALA A 322 25.22 63.00 26.22
C ALA A 322 26.50 63.74 26.66
N ARG A 323 27.60 63.61 25.90
CA ARG A 323 28.84 64.34 26.15
C ARG A 323 28.67 65.86 26.00
N LEU A 324 28.04 66.31 24.90
CA LEU A 324 27.80 67.73 24.67
C LEU A 324 26.86 68.34 25.73
N GLU A 325 25.85 67.59 26.17
CA GLU A 325 24.96 68.00 27.27
C GLU A 325 25.75 68.19 28.58
N CYS A 326 26.68 67.28 28.89
CA CYS A 326 27.60 67.43 30.04
C CYS A 326 28.49 68.67 29.91
N GLU A 327 29.05 68.95 28.72
CA GLU A 327 29.85 70.15 28.46
C GLU A 327 29.02 71.42 28.67
N ILE A 328 27.81 71.49 28.10
CA ILE A 328 26.87 72.62 28.29
C ILE A 328 26.52 72.83 29.76
N ASN A 329 26.24 71.76 30.50
CA ASN A 329 25.93 71.85 31.93
C ASN A 329 27.12 72.37 32.75
N THR A 330 28.33 71.97 32.38
CA THR A 330 29.57 72.48 32.97
C THR A 330 29.70 73.99 32.70
N TYR A 331 29.51 74.43 31.45
CA TYR A 331 29.53 75.84 31.08
C TYR A 331 28.46 76.66 31.82
N ARG A 332 27.22 76.13 31.95
CA ARG A 332 26.14 76.79 32.71
C ARG A 332 26.50 76.97 34.19
N GLY A 333 27.04 75.94 34.84
CA GLY A 333 27.44 76.02 36.25
C GLY A 333 28.58 77.02 36.50
N LEU A 334 29.53 77.13 35.57
CA LEU A 334 30.60 78.14 35.65
C LEU A 334 30.02 79.57 35.56
N LEU A 335 29.15 79.83 34.59
CA LEU A 335 28.49 81.13 34.42
C LEU A 335 27.66 81.51 35.66
N GLU A 336 26.86 80.59 36.21
CA GLU A 336 26.09 80.84 37.43
C GLU A 336 26.98 81.15 38.65
N SER A 337 28.17 80.53 38.76
CA SER A 337 29.13 80.81 39.83
C SER A 337 29.87 82.14 39.67
N GLU A 338 29.96 82.65 38.44
CA GLU A 338 30.58 83.93 38.10
C GLU A 338 29.59 85.10 38.23
N ASP A 339 28.32 84.88 37.90
CA ASP A 339 27.20 85.80 38.18
C ASP A 339 27.03 86.07 39.69
N CYS A 340 27.46 85.14 40.55
CA CYS A 340 27.49 85.31 42.01
C CYS A 340 28.63 86.22 42.53
N LYS A 341 29.56 86.67 41.68
CA LYS A 341 30.71 87.53 42.07
C LYS A 341 30.56 89.01 41.69
N LEU A 342 29.47 89.40 41.03
CA LEU A 342 29.19 90.81 40.74
C LEU A 342 28.42 91.46 41.91
N PRO A 343 28.78 92.69 42.34
CA PRO A 343 28.10 93.36 43.44
C PRO A 343 26.68 93.77 43.03
N VAL A 344 25.72 93.46 43.91
CA VAL A 344 24.31 93.82 43.78
C VAL A 344 24.16 95.35 43.82
N ASN A 345 23.68 95.94 42.72
CA ASN A 345 23.16 97.31 42.70
C ASN A 345 21.64 97.28 43.01
N PRO A 346 21.15 98.04 44.01
CA PRO A 346 19.74 98.08 44.36
C PRO A 346 18.99 99.16 43.57
N CYS A 347 18.33 98.78 42.47
CA CYS A 347 17.12 99.39 41.88
C CYS A 347 16.85 98.69 40.53
N ALA A 348 15.69 98.18 40.13
CA ALA A 348 14.32 98.30 40.62
C ALA A 348 13.47 97.15 40.03
N THR A 349 12.37 96.80 40.74
CA THR A 349 11.08 96.23 40.27
C THR A 349 11.11 94.94 39.42
N THR A 350 10.40 93.85 39.71
CA THR A 350 9.21 93.53 40.53
C THR A 350 9.17 92.00 40.61
N ASN A 351 8.90 91.40 41.77
CA ASN A 351 8.45 90.00 41.84
C ASN A 351 7.79 89.68 43.19
N ALA A 352 6.52 89.25 43.14
CA ALA A 352 5.93 88.34 44.10
C ALA A 352 4.72 87.65 43.45
N CYS A 353 4.93 86.50 42.83
CA CYS A 353 3.90 85.46 42.72
C CYS A 353 4.47 84.19 43.37
N GLY A 354 3.67 83.62 44.27
CA GLY A 354 4.09 82.70 45.32
C GLY A 354 4.57 81.34 44.84
N LYS A 355 5.48 80.78 45.65
CA LYS A 355 5.92 79.38 45.68
C LYS A 355 4.96 78.56 46.54
N SER A 356 4.81 77.28 46.19
CA SER A 356 4.83 76.11 47.09
C SER A 356 4.69 74.85 46.24
N LEU A 357 5.29 73.70 46.48
CA LEU A 357 6.39 73.23 47.32
C LEU A 357 6.70 71.83 46.75
N GLY A 358 7.97 71.43 46.71
CA GLY A 358 8.32 70.04 46.38
C GLY A 358 7.96 69.08 47.52
N SER A 359 7.86 67.79 47.19
CA SER A 359 8.13 66.72 48.14
C SER A 359 9.08 65.70 47.52
N CYS A 360 10.15 65.48 48.26
CA CYS A 360 11.21 64.51 48.09
C CYS A 360 10.70 63.07 48.20
N VAL A 361 11.32 62.15 47.44
CA VAL A 361 11.41 60.74 47.82
C VAL A 361 12.84 60.28 47.59
N SER A 362 13.39 59.75 48.67
CA SER A 362 14.66 59.09 48.85
C SER A 362 14.82 57.80 48.03
N THR A 363 16.07 57.54 47.66
CA THR A 363 16.62 56.32 47.07
C THR A 363 16.17 55.02 47.73
N PRO A 364 16.17 53.92 46.96
CA PRO A 364 16.84 52.71 47.42
C PRO A 364 17.86 52.15 46.41
N CYS A 365 18.87 51.48 46.95
CA CYS A 365 19.92 50.75 46.25
C CYS A 365 19.50 49.31 45.87
N THR A 366 20.06 48.82 44.76
CA THR A 366 20.38 47.41 44.34
C THR A 366 19.23 46.43 43.99
N PRO A 367 19.45 45.36 43.15
CA PRO A 367 20.68 44.87 42.50
C PRO A 367 20.58 44.58 40.98
N CYS A 368 21.74 44.21 40.41
CA CYS A 368 21.97 43.73 39.04
C CYS A 368 21.02 42.62 38.57
N VAL A 369 20.54 42.72 37.33
CA VAL A 369 19.83 41.64 36.62
C VAL A 369 20.85 40.78 35.85
N ALA A 370 20.67 39.47 35.96
CA ALA A 370 21.51 38.40 35.40
C ALA A 370 21.59 38.43 33.85
N PRO A 371 22.63 37.82 33.24
CA PRO A 371 22.71 37.65 31.79
C PRO A 371 21.65 36.64 31.31
N VAL A 372 20.98 36.97 30.20
CA VAL A 372 20.06 36.08 29.48
C VAL A 372 20.86 34.87 28.93
N PRO A 373 20.35 33.63 29.05
CA PRO A 373 21.04 32.46 28.51
C PRO A 373 20.98 32.44 26.98
N CYS A 374 22.12 32.14 26.36
CA CYS A 374 22.25 31.88 24.93
C CYS A 374 21.29 30.76 24.47
N PRO A 375 20.80 30.78 23.22
CA PRO A 375 20.01 29.67 22.69
C PRO A 375 20.89 28.40 22.59
N PRO A 376 20.32 27.20 22.76
CA PRO A 376 21.09 25.98 22.56
C PRO A 376 21.51 25.89 21.10
N CYS A 377 22.82 25.65 20.89
CA CYS A 377 23.39 25.34 19.60
C CYS A 377 22.60 24.20 18.94
N ALA A 378 22.08 24.45 17.74
CA ALA A 378 21.60 23.40 16.87
C ALA A 378 22.72 22.37 16.64
N PRO A 379 22.44 21.06 16.67
CA PRO A 379 23.43 20.08 16.27
C PRO A 379 23.77 20.29 14.79
N ARG A 380 25.02 20.65 14.50
CA ARG A 380 25.57 20.56 13.15
C ARG A 380 25.31 19.15 12.60
N PRO A 381 24.98 18.99 11.31
CA PRO A 381 24.98 17.67 10.70
C PRO A 381 26.40 17.09 10.81
N ARG A 382 26.51 15.92 11.44
CA ARG A 382 27.69 15.07 11.29
C ARG A 382 27.82 14.79 9.80
N CYS A 383 28.93 15.18 9.20
CA CYS A 383 29.40 14.55 7.98
C CYS A 383 29.35 13.03 8.17
N GLY A 384 28.60 12.35 7.31
CA GLY A 384 28.64 10.90 7.22
C GLY A 384 30.05 10.41 6.86
N PRO A 385 30.37 9.14 7.14
CA PRO A 385 31.66 8.57 6.76
C PRO A 385 31.83 8.62 5.25
N CYS A 386 32.99 9.08 4.79
CA CYS A 386 33.47 8.88 3.44
C CYS A 386 33.39 7.39 3.11
N ASN A 387 32.53 7.02 2.15
CA ASN A 387 32.65 5.75 1.45
C ASN A 387 33.96 5.79 0.66
N THR A 388 34.95 5.06 1.14
CA THR A 388 36.07 4.59 0.33
C THR A 388 35.52 3.66 -0.74
N PHE A 389 35.51 4.15 -1.97
CA PHE A 389 35.51 3.34 -3.17
C PHE A 389 36.89 2.67 -3.28
N VAL A 390 37.01 1.38 -2.97
CA VAL A 390 38.07 0.49 -3.51
C VAL A 390 37.53 -0.93 -3.62
N ARG A 391 37.35 -1.36 -4.88
CA ARG A 391 37.20 -2.72 -5.44
C ARG A 391 36.02 -3.60 -5.03
#